data_AF-A0A315EQF8-F1
#
_entry.id   AF-A0A315EQF8-F1
#
_cell.length_a   1.000
_cell.length_b   1.000
_cell.length_c   1.000
_cell.angle_alpha   90.00
_cell.angle_beta   90.00
_cell.angle_gamma   90.00
#
_symmetry.space_group_name_H-M   'P 1'
#
loop_
_entity.id
_entity.type
_entity.pdbx_description
1 polymer ?
#
loop_
_entity_poly.entity_id
_entity_poly.type
_entity_poly.pdbx_seq_one_letter_code
_entity_poly.pdbx_strand_id
1 'polypeptide(L)'
;MSKSQKFQLYDDPAQMEPLLPAEHRMGPLLERSHDLIRKADRLSGWCPSGALPGLRSSLRAMNSYYSNKIEGQHTLPLEIEQALRNDYAQDADKARRQRMALAHMATESQLEALWPAWGGAQVWSVQTVCDIHQDLFARLPEADRQLESPSGPQTLQPGALREREVSVGRHAAPAAAALPAFLARWSSVYSGLRRGELQLVAMAAAHQRLAWIHPFADGNGRVARLHSHLVLGHMGLTNGLWSPLRGFARTHEVYYANLAAADEPRAGDLDGRGNLTESGLIRWIDYVLGVCIDQVDFMSGLLSLGGMKDRMAACLAYEENVVKQGVRAEALRALHYLFASQAELDRADFKAMLGLGERLATAQVSALLKRGLLESDSPHGKLRWGVPQHALRFYFPSLWPEAEAQG
;
A
#
# COMPACT_ATOMS: atom_id res chain seq x y z
N MET A 1 36.48 -12.51 -19.36
CA MET A 1 36.44 -13.56 -18.33
C MET A 1 35.99 -12.95 -17.01
N SER A 2 34.69 -12.94 -16.75
CA SER A 2 34.13 -12.44 -15.48
C SER A 2 34.35 -13.51 -14.41
N LYS A 3 35.10 -13.19 -13.36
CA LYS A 3 35.21 -14.07 -12.19
C LYS A 3 33.83 -14.13 -11.55
N SER A 4 33.12 -15.25 -11.75
CA SER A 4 31.94 -15.60 -10.96
C SER A 4 32.36 -15.59 -9.49
N GLN A 5 32.00 -14.54 -8.75
CA GLN A 5 32.04 -14.59 -7.29
C GLN A 5 31.07 -15.69 -6.88
N LYS A 6 31.61 -16.87 -6.54
CA LYS A 6 30.85 -17.93 -5.89
C LYS A 6 30.53 -17.46 -4.48
N PHE A 7 29.41 -16.77 -4.32
CA PHE A 7 28.83 -16.58 -3.00
C PHE A 7 28.45 -17.96 -2.46
N GLN A 8 28.78 -18.24 -1.20
CA GLN A 8 28.26 -19.42 -0.51
C GLN A 8 26.75 -19.21 -0.35
N LEU A 9 25.96 -20.14 -0.89
CA LEU A 9 24.50 -20.11 -0.78
C LEU A 9 24.09 -20.54 0.63
N TYR A 10 23.02 -19.95 1.15
CA TYR A 10 22.40 -20.36 2.41
C TYR A 10 21.49 -21.56 2.17
N ASP A 11 21.65 -22.64 2.92
CA ASP A 11 20.95 -23.92 2.78
C ASP A 11 20.26 -24.39 4.08
N ASP A 12 20.48 -23.72 5.21
CA ASP A 12 19.88 -24.01 6.51
C ASP A 12 19.03 -22.83 7.02
N PRO A 13 17.74 -23.02 7.34
CA PRO A 13 16.87 -21.98 7.92
C PRO A 13 17.41 -21.27 9.16
N ALA A 14 18.35 -21.86 9.91
CA ALA A 14 19.01 -21.18 11.03
C ALA A 14 19.81 -19.93 10.58
N GLN A 15 20.15 -19.83 9.29
CA GLN A 15 20.92 -18.73 8.72
C GLN A 15 20.14 -17.43 8.53
N MET A 16 18.80 -17.46 8.62
CA MET A 16 17.95 -16.26 8.63
C MET A 16 17.57 -15.80 10.06
N GLU A 17 18.05 -16.50 11.08
CA GLU A 17 17.83 -16.11 12.48
C GLU A 17 18.67 -14.87 12.83
N PRO A 18 18.17 -13.98 13.72
CA PRO A 18 16.94 -14.12 14.48
C PRO A 18 15.69 -13.72 13.68
N LEU A 19 14.60 -14.46 13.76
CA LEU A 19 13.32 -14.06 13.14
C LEU A 19 12.56 -12.97 13.93
N LEU A 20 12.86 -12.83 15.22
CA LEU A 20 12.33 -11.79 16.09
C LEU A 20 13.43 -11.31 17.04
N PRO A 21 13.42 -10.04 17.47
CA PRO A 21 14.27 -9.60 18.56
C PRO A 21 14.03 -10.43 19.84
N ALA A 22 15.07 -10.63 20.64
CA ALA A 22 14.98 -11.24 21.95
C ALA A 22 14.05 -10.44 22.87
N GLU A 23 13.30 -11.14 23.72
CA GLU A 23 12.24 -10.57 24.56
C GLU A 23 12.70 -9.35 25.38
N HIS A 24 13.89 -9.43 25.99
CA HIS A 24 14.45 -8.34 26.80
C HIS A 24 14.82 -7.07 26.00
N ARG A 25 14.88 -7.14 24.66
CA ARG A 25 15.13 -5.99 23.78
C ARG A 25 13.88 -5.47 23.09
N MET A 26 12.74 -6.14 23.25
CA MET A 26 11.48 -5.80 22.56
C MET A 26 10.72 -4.64 23.20
N GLY A 27 10.98 -4.28 24.46
CA GLY A 27 10.22 -3.28 25.21
C GLY A 27 9.90 -1.99 24.42
N PRO A 28 10.92 -1.26 23.92
CA PRO A 28 10.68 -0.02 23.15
C PRO A 28 9.87 -0.24 21.86
N LEU A 29 10.05 -1.38 21.19
CA LEU A 29 9.29 -1.70 19.98
C LEU A 29 7.82 -1.99 20.30
N LEU A 30 7.55 -2.66 21.41
CA LEU A 30 6.18 -2.93 21.86
C LEU A 30 5.47 -1.63 22.29
N GLU A 31 6.17 -0.70 22.93
CA GLU A 31 5.64 0.64 23.24
C GLU A 31 5.26 1.41 21.97
N ARG A 32 6.14 1.42 20.95
CA ARG A 32 5.80 2.05 19.65
C ARG A 32 4.66 1.35 18.93
N SER A 33 4.60 0.02 19.00
CA SER A 33 3.48 -0.75 18.46
C SER A 33 2.16 -0.40 19.16
N HIS A 34 2.17 -0.23 20.49
CA HIS A 34 1.00 0.22 21.24
C HIS A 34 0.53 1.61 20.78
N ASP A 35 1.45 2.56 20.62
CA ASP A 35 1.13 3.89 20.11
C ASP A 35 0.55 3.86 18.69
N LEU A 36 1.10 3.01 17.82
CA LEU A 36 0.57 2.79 16.47
C LEU A 36 -0.86 2.25 16.51
N ILE A 37 -1.13 1.21 17.31
CA ILE A 37 -2.48 0.65 17.48
C ILE A 37 -3.46 1.74 17.93
N ARG A 38 -3.10 2.48 18.99
CA ARG A 38 -3.96 3.54 19.53
C ARG A 38 -4.27 4.64 18.52
N LYS A 39 -3.29 5.06 17.71
CA LYS A 39 -3.48 6.08 16.66
C LYS A 39 -4.34 5.54 15.52
N ALA A 40 -4.03 4.33 15.05
CA ALA A 40 -4.74 3.67 13.97
C ALA A 40 -6.20 3.39 14.35
N ASP A 41 -6.48 2.89 15.56
CA ASP A 41 -7.84 2.62 16.05
C ASP A 41 -8.70 3.89 16.12
N ARG A 42 -8.11 5.04 16.46
CA ARG A 42 -8.83 6.33 16.43
C ARG A 42 -9.22 6.72 15.01
N LEU A 43 -8.34 6.50 14.04
CA LEU A 43 -8.62 6.77 12.63
C LEU A 43 -9.66 5.78 12.08
N SER A 44 -9.49 4.49 12.34
CA SER A 44 -10.42 3.41 11.98
C SER A 44 -11.79 3.58 12.63
N GLY A 45 -11.85 4.06 13.88
CA GLY A 45 -13.12 4.34 14.56
C GLY A 45 -13.88 5.53 13.99
N TRP A 46 -13.18 6.47 13.33
CA TRP A 46 -13.81 7.59 12.63
C TRP A 46 -14.38 7.18 11.26
N CYS A 47 -13.81 6.17 10.59
CA CYS A 47 -14.22 5.76 9.25
C CYS A 47 -14.39 4.24 9.15
N PRO A 48 -15.63 3.75 9.09
CA PRO A 48 -15.90 2.32 9.01
C PRO A 48 -15.42 1.75 7.68
N SER A 49 -15.29 0.42 7.65
CA SER A 49 -14.96 -0.29 6.40
C SER A 49 -15.98 0.02 5.31
N GLY A 50 -15.50 0.31 4.10
CA GLY A 50 -16.33 0.66 2.94
C GLY A 50 -16.68 2.15 2.79
N ALA A 51 -16.52 2.98 3.83
CA ALA A 51 -16.73 4.42 3.71
C ALA A 51 -15.67 5.09 2.81
N LEU A 52 -16.02 6.23 2.19
CA LEU A 52 -15.14 7.01 1.29
C LEU A 52 -14.55 6.18 0.12
N PRO A 53 -15.38 5.50 -0.70
CA PRO A 53 -14.90 4.62 -1.77
C PRO A 53 -13.99 5.34 -2.79
N GLY A 54 -14.30 6.60 -3.13
CA GLY A 54 -13.47 7.41 -4.03
C GLY A 54 -12.04 7.60 -3.49
N LEU A 55 -11.90 7.96 -2.21
CA LEU A 55 -10.59 8.10 -1.55
C LEU A 55 -9.82 6.77 -1.57
N ARG A 56 -10.48 5.66 -1.22
CA ARG A 56 -9.84 4.33 -1.22
C ARG A 56 -9.30 3.95 -2.59
N SER A 57 -10.07 4.24 -3.64
CA SER A 57 -9.61 4.04 -5.03
C SER A 57 -8.33 4.84 -5.32
N SER A 58 -8.30 6.12 -4.95
CA SER A 58 -7.10 6.97 -5.09
C SER A 58 -5.92 6.45 -4.25
N LEU A 59 -6.16 5.98 -3.03
CA LEU A 59 -5.12 5.42 -2.16
C LEU A 59 -4.52 4.14 -2.75
N ARG A 60 -5.32 3.24 -3.34
CA ARG A 60 -4.79 2.06 -4.05
C ARG A 60 -3.94 2.45 -5.25
N ALA A 61 -4.37 3.44 -6.03
CA ALA A 61 -3.59 3.96 -7.15
C ALA A 61 -2.25 4.53 -6.69
N MET A 62 -2.26 5.28 -5.58
CA MET A 62 -1.06 5.83 -4.94
C MET A 62 -0.15 4.72 -4.37
N ASN A 63 -0.71 3.71 -3.70
CA ASN A 63 0.03 2.56 -3.17
C ASN A 63 0.71 1.79 -4.30
N SER A 64 -0.02 1.53 -5.39
CA SER A 64 0.53 0.93 -6.62
C SER A 64 1.67 1.77 -7.20
N TYR A 65 1.48 3.09 -7.33
CA TYR A 65 2.51 4.02 -7.78
C TYR A 65 3.79 3.91 -6.94
N TYR A 66 3.68 4.05 -5.63
CA TYR A 66 4.86 4.05 -4.74
C TYR A 66 5.51 2.67 -4.62
N SER A 67 4.71 1.60 -4.62
CA SER A 67 5.23 0.23 -4.63
C SER A 67 6.04 -0.06 -5.90
N ASN A 68 5.56 0.38 -7.07
CA ASN A 68 6.29 0.20 -8.33
C ASN A 68 7.50 1.14 -8.45
N LYS A 69 7.41 2.36 -7.91
CA LYS A 69 8.52 3.33 -7.88
C LYS A 69 9.74 2.80 -7.12
N ILE A 70 9.52 2.07 -6.03
CA ILE A 70 10.61 1.42 -5.27
C ILE A 70 11.35 0.41 -6.15
N GLU A 71 10.65 -0.30 -7.03
CA GLU A 71 11.24 -1.26 -7.99
C GLU A 71 11.82 -0.59 -9.25
N GLY A 72 11.99 0.74 -9.26
CA GLY A 72 12.51 1.50 -10.40
C GLY A 72 11.51 1.69 -11.55
N GLN A 73 10.24 1.33 -11.38
CA GLN A 73 9.21 1.54 -12.38
C GLN A 73 8.52 2.89 -12.19
N HIS A 74 8.47 3.68 -13.27
CA HIS A 74 7.85 5.00 -13.25
C HIS A 74 6.60 5.02 -14.13
N THR A 75 5.43 4.86 -13.51
CA THR A 75 4.12 5.10 -14.12
C THR A 75 3.59 6.41 -13.55
N LEU A 76 3.29 7.41 -14.38
CA LEU A 76 2.75 8.67 -13.88
C LEU A 76 1.31 8.50 -13.37
N PRO A 77 0.84 9.29 -12.40
CA PRO A 77 -0.52 9.17 -11.88
C PRO A 77 -1.60 9.31 -12.96
N LEU A 78 -1.43 10.25 -13.90
CA LEU A 78 -2.31 10.37 -15.07
C LEU A 78 -2.34 9.09 -15.92
N GLU A 79 -1.21 8.38 -16.06
CA GLU A 79 -1.15 7.14 -16.82
C GLU A 79 -1.92 6.01 -16.13
N ILE A 80 -1.95 6.00 -14.79
CA ILE A 80 -2.80 5.08 -14.01
C ILE A 80 -4.28 5.44 -14.21
N GLU A 81 -4.64 6.72 -14.19
CA GLU A 81 -6.01 7.18 -14.45
C GLU A 81 -6.49 6.81 -15.86
N GLN A 82 -5.65 6.98 -16.87
CA GLN A 82 -5.90 6.52 -18.24
C GLN A 82 -6.11 5.01 -18.30
N ALA A 83 -5.24 4.25 -17.65
CA ALA A 83 -5.34 2.79 -17.61
C ALA A 83 -6.65 2.31 -16.96
N LEU A 84 -7.11 2.97 -15.88
CA LEU A 84 -8.40 2.69 -15.24
C LEU A 84 -9.60 2.89 -16.18
N ARG A 85 -9.45 3.70 -17.23
CA ARG A 85 -10.45 3.92 -18.29
C ARG A 85 -10.24 3.02 -19.52
N ASN A 86 -9.36 2.03 -19.43
CA ASN A 86 -8.88 1.20 -20.54
C ASN A 86 -8.20 1.99 -21.68
N ASP A 87 -7.67 3.17 -21.36
CA ASP A 87 -6.88 4.00 -22.27
C ASP A 87 -5.39 3.71 -22.06
N TYR A 88 -4.87 2.72 -22.80
CA TYR A 88 -3.48 2.29 -22.70
C TYR A 88 -2.59 3.04 -23.69
N ALA A 89 -1.35 3.30 -23.28
CA ALA A 89 -0.34 3.90 -24.15
C ALA A 89 -0.04 3.00 -25.36
N GLN A 90 0.30 3.62 -26.48
CA GLN A 90 0.76 2.91 -27.68
C GLN A 90 2.19 2.34 -27.50
N ASP A 91 3.00 2.97 -26.64
CA ASP A 91 4.31 2.45 -26.27
C ASP A 91 4.16 1.20 -25.40
N ALA A 92 4.78 0.10 -25.83
CA ALA A 92 4.58 -1.21 -25.23
C ALA A 92 5.05 -1.30 -23.77
N ASP A 93 6.17 -0.65 -23.44
CA ASP A 93 6.75 -0.67 -22.09
C ASP A 93 5.93 0.21 -21.12
N LYS A 94 5.46 1.37 -21.58
CA LYS A 94 4.50 2.20 -20.83
C LYS A 94 3.18 1.47 -20.61
N ALA A 95 2.64 0.79 -21.63
CA ALA A 95 1.42 0.00 -21.49
C ALA A 95 1.60 -1.18 -20.51
N ARG A 96 2.77 -1.83 -20.52
CA ARG A 96 3.15 -2.86 -19.54
C ARG A 96 3.15 -2.29 -18.12
N ARG A 97 3.77 -1.12 -17.90
CA ARG A 97 3.76 -0.43 -16.60
C ARG A 97 2.36 -0.03 -16.13
N GLN A 98 1.49 0.40 -17.05
CA GLN A 98 0.07 0.66 -16.76
C GLN A 98 -0.65 -0.62 -16.30
N ARG A 99 -0.48 -1.74 -17.01
CA ARG A 99 -1.07 -3.04 -16.62
C ARG A 99 -0.54 -3.54 -15.29
N MET A 100 0.76 -3.37 -15.02
CA MET A 100 1.35 -3.67 -13.71
C MET A 100 0.72 -2.82 -12.59
N ALA A 101 0.49 -1.53 -12.84
CA ALA A 101 -0.14 -0.66 -11.86
C ALA A 101 -1.57 -1.11 -11.53
N LEU A 102 -2.37 -1.46 -12.54
CA LEU A 102 -3.73 -1.99 -12.36
C LEU A 102 -3.74 -3.35 -11.68
N ALA A 103 -2.80 -4.25 -12.03
CA ALA A 103 -2.67 -5.54 -11.40
C ALA A 103 -2.42 -5.40 -9.90
N HIS A 104 -1.49 -4.53 -9.49
CA HIS A 104 -1.25 -4.23 -8.07
C HIS A 104 -2.49 -3.68 -7.37
N MET A 105 -3.19 -2.72 -7.97
CA MET A 105 -4.43 -2.16 -7.39
C MET A 105 -5.50 -3.23 -7.21
N ALA A 106 -5.65 -4.14 -8.17
CA ALA A 106 -6.63 -5.21 -8.11
C ALA A 106 -6.27 -6.26 -7.05
N THR A 107 -4.99 -6.62 -6.93
CA THR A 107 -4.51 -7.50 -5.86
C THR A 107 -4.73 -6.88 -4.48
N GLU A 108 -4.38 -5.61 -4.30
CA GLU A 108 -4.63 -4.88 -3.06
C GLU A 108 -6.13 -4.88 -2.71
N SER A 109 -6.99 -4.55 -3.67
CA SER A 109 -8.44 -4.57 -3.48
C SER A 109 -8.98 -5.97 -3.15
N GLN A 110 -8.40 -7.03 -3.71
CA GLN A 110 -8.80 -8.40 -3.40
C GLN A 110 -8.39 -8.78 -1.98
N LEU A 111 -7.17 -8.45 -1.56
CA LEU A 111 -6.70 -8.69 -0.19
C LEU A 111 -7.58 -7.97 0.84
N GLU A 112 -7.94 -6.71 0.58
CA GLU A 112 -8.84 -5.93 1.44
C GLU A 112 -10.23 -6.58 1.60
N ALA A 113 -10.74 -7.21 0.54
CA ALA A 113 -12.03 -7.91 0.57
C ALA A 113 -11.95 -9.24 1.34
N LEU A 114 -10.80 -9.91 1.31
CA LEU A 114 -10.63 -11.27 1.85
C LEU A 114 -10.15 -11.28 3.31
N TRP A 115 -9.29 -10.33 3.71
CA TRP A 115 -8.68 -10.30 5.04
C TRP A 115 -9.65 -10.30 6.24
N PRO A 116 -10.92 -9.83 6.16
CA PRO A 116 -11.81 -9.83 7.32
C PRO A 116 -12.24 -11.25 7.72
N ALA A 117 -12.23 -12.16 6.75
CA ALA A 117 -12.65 -13.56 6.93
C ALA A 117 -11.49 -14.52 7.24
N TRP A 118 -10.24 -14.06 7.11
CA TRP A 118 -9.07 -14.92 7.27
C TRP A 118 -8.71 -15.17 8.73
N GLY A 119 -8.13 -16.33 9.01
CA GLY A 119 -7.49 -16.62 10.30
C GLY A 119 -6.02 -16.23 10.30
N GLY A 120 -5.42 -16.06 11.50
CA GLY A 120 -4.00 -15.72 11.62
C GLY A 120 -3.08 -16.73 10.91
N ALA A 121 -3.35 -18.04 11.02
CA ALA A 121 -2.57 -19.06 10.33
C ALA A 121 -2.59 -18.91 8.80
N GLN A 122 -3.71 -18.46 8.22
CA GLN A 122 -3.82 -18.20 6.79
C GLN A 122 -2.99 -16.99 6.38
N VAL A 123 -3.13 -15.86 7.08
CA VAL A 123 -2.37 -14.62 6.81
C VAL A 123 -0.86 -14.85 6.79
N TRP A 124 -0.36 -15.71 7.68
CA TRP A 124 1.06 -16.04 7.79
C TRP A 124 1.47 -17.29 6.99
N SER A 125 0.59 -17.83 6.15
CA SER A 125 0.89 -19.05 5.39
C SER A 125 1.82 -18.76 4.22
N VAL A 126 2.65 -19.75 3.87
CA VAL A 126 3.45 -19.70 2.63
C VAL A 126 2.52 -19.59 1.41
N GLN A 127 1.38 -20.27 1.46
CA GLN A 127 0.39 -20.23 0.38
C GLN A 127 -0.10 -18.80 0.13
N THR A 128 -0.41 -18.01 1.16
CA THR A 128 -0.82 -16.62 0.99
C THR A 128 0.25 -15.75 0.35
N VAL A 129 1.53 -15.97 0.66
CA VAL A 129 2.64 -15.27 0.00
C VAL A 129 2.69 -15.64 -1.49
N CYS A 130 2.52 -16.91 -1.83
CA CYS A 130 2.42 -17.38 -3.21
C CYS A 130 1.14 -16.86 -3.91
N ASP A 131 0.01 -16.77 -3.22
CA ASP A 131 -1.27 -16.29 -3.77
C ASP A 131 -1.21 -14.80 -4.11
N ILE A 132 -0.51 -13.99 -3.28
CA ILE A 132 -0.24 -12.58 -3.61
C ILE A 132 0.58 -12.49 -4.90
N HIS A 133 1.64 -13.29 -5.03
CA HIS A 133 2.45 -13.33 -6.25
C HIS A 133 1.63 -13.84 -7.46
N GLN A 134 0.82 -14.88 -7.26
CA GLN A 134 -0.09 -15.43 -8.25
C GLN A 134 -1.03 -14.36 -8.78
N ASP A 135 -1.75 -13.68 -7.90
CA ASP A 135 -2.76 -12.70 -8.30
C ASP A 135 -2.14 -11.49 -9.02
N LEU A 136 -0.99 -11.01 -8.54
CA LEU A 136 -0.25 -9.92 -9.20
C LEU A 136 0.08 -10.25 -10.66
N PHE A 137 0.73 -11.40 -10.89
CA PHE A 137 1.31 -11.70 -12.21
C PHE A 137 0.34 -12.47 -13.12
N ALA A 138 -0.66 -13.18 -12.59
CA ALA A 138 -1.68 -13.84 -13.40
C ALA A 138 -2.58 -12.84 -14.16
N ARG A 139 -2.72 -11.60 -13.63
CA ARG A 139 -3.44 -10.49 -14.28
C ARG A 139 -2.71 -9.92 -15.50
N LEU A 140 -1.43 -10.22 -15.66
CA LEU A 140 -0.61 -9.69 -16.74
C LEU A 140 -0.60 -10.63 -17.95
N PRO A 141 -0.54 -10.10 -19.18
CA PRO A 141 -0.30 -10.93 -20.35
C PRO A 141 1.10 -11.55 -20.29
N GLU A 142 1.30 -12.67 -20.98
CA GLU A 142 2.57 -13.38 -20.97
C GLU A 142 3.76 -12.53 -21.46
N ALA A 143 3.51 -11.65 -22.43
CA ALA A 143 4.50 -10.70 -22.95
C ALA A 143 5.03 -9.73 -21.87
N ASP A 144 4.24 -9.44 -20.84
CA ASP A 144 4.63 -8.56 -19.73
C ASP A 144 5.36 -9.30 -18.61
N ARG A 145 5.39 -10.64 -18.66
CA ARG A 145 6.02 -11.53 -17.68
C ARG A 145 7.39 -12.04 -18.13
N GLN A 146 7.98 -11.44 -19.16
CA GLN A 146 9.29 -11.84 -19.65
C GLN A 146 10.39 -11.38 -18.68
N LEU A 147 11.28 -12.31 -18.33
CA LEU A 147 12.43 -12.11 -17.49
C LEU A 147 13.69 -12.13 -18.35
N GLU A 148 14.58 -11.17 -18.11
CA GLU A 148 15.93 -11.22 -18.65
C GLU A 148 16.71 -12.32 -17.93
N SER A 149 17.23 -13.29 -18.67
CA SER A 149 18.07 -14.35 -18.09
C SER A 149 19.29 -14.64 -18.96
N PRO A 150 20.46 -14.91 -18.37
CA PRO A 150 21.69 -15.26 -19.10
C PRO A 150 21.53 -16.52 -19.97
N SER A 151 20.59 -17.39 -19.63
CA SER A 151 20.31 -18.67 -20.32
C SER A 151 19.20 -18.57 -21.38
N GLY A 152 18.80 -17.35 -21.75
CA GLY A 152 17.71 -17.10 -22.70
C GLY A 152 16.45 -16.54 -22.04
N PRO A 153 15.47 -16.09 -22.85
CA PRO A 153 14.21 -15.51 -22.37
C PRO A 153 13.43 -16.54 -21.55
N GLN A 154 12.90 -16.10 -20.42
CA GLN A 154 12.04 -16.91 -19.56
C GLN A 154 10.77 -16.16 -19.23
N THR A 155 9.66 -16.90 -19.16
CA THR A 155 8.39 -16.36 -18.68
C THR A 155 8.28 -16.61 -17.18
N LEU A 156 8.13 -15.54 -16.39
CA LEU A 156 7.79 -15.61 -14.97
C LEU A 156 6.50 -16.41 -14.78
N GLN A 157 6.56 -17.46 -13.96
CA GLN A 157 5.41 -18.25 -13.56
C GLN A 157 4.76 -17.62 -12.32
N PRO A 158 3.50 -17.13 -12.41
CA PRO A 158 2.78 -16.61 -11.25
C PRO A 158 2.71 -17.66 -10.13
N GLY A 159 2.76 -17.22 -8.88
CA GLY A 159 2.74 -18.07 -7.68
C GLY A 159 3.93 -19.02 -7.46
N ALA A 160 4.77 -19.28 -8.46
CA ALA A 160 5.84 -20.27 -8.38
C ALA A 160 7.10 -19.73 -7.69
N LEU A 161 7.66 -20.52 -6.77
CA LEU A 161 8.99 -20.27 -6.21
C LEU A 161 10.06 -20.36 -7.30
N ARG A 162 11.15 -19.61 -7.17
CA ARG A 162 12.26 -19.68 -8.12
C ARG A 162 12.97 -21.04 -8.02
N GLU A 163 13.37 -21.56 -9.17
CA GLU A 163 14.21 -22.78 -9.27
C GLU A 163 15.70 -22.44 -9.45
N ARG A 164 16.02 -21.15 -9.48
CA ARG A 164 17.35 -20.63 -9.82
C ARG A 164 17.89 -19.76 -8.70
N GLU A 165 19.21 -19.68 -8.67
CA GLU A 165 19.90 -18.82 -7.72
C GLU A 165 19.87 -17.36 -8.15
N VAL A 166 19.66 -16.50 -7.16
CA VAL A 166 19.59 -15.05 -7.32
C VAL A 166 20.44 -14.38 -6.25
N SER A 167 20.96 -13.21 -6.57
CA SER A 167 21.64 -12.35 -5.60
C SER A 167 20.75 -11.16 -5.28
N VAL A 168 20.74 -10.74 -4.02
CA VAL A 168 19.89 -9.68 -3.49
C VAL A 168 20.80 -8.62 -2.89
N GLY A 169 20.82 -7.43 -3.49
CA GLY A 169 21.71 -6.35 -3.07
C GLY A 169 23.18 -6.81 -3.06
N ARG A 170 23.73 -7.03 -1.86
CA ARG A 170 25.13 -7.41 -1.63
C ARG A 170 25.33 -8.87 -1.16
N HIS A 171 24.27 -9.65 -1.01
CA HIS A 171 24.34 -11.04 -0.55
C HIS A 171 23.70 -12.01 -1.54
N ALA A 172 24.04 -13.31 -1.43
CA ALA A 172 23.31 -14.34 -2.14
C ALA A 172 22.05 -14.72 -1.36
N ALA A 173 20.92 -14.82 -2.05
CA ALA A 173 19.71 -15.38 -1.44
C ALA A 173 19.93 -16.87 -1.09
N PRO A 174 19.07 -17.47 -0.25
CA PRO A 174 19.09 -18.91 -0.02
C PRO A 174 19.09 -19.75 -1.30
N ALA A 175 19.65 -20.96 -1.23
CA ALA A 175 19.59 -21.90 -2.33
C ALA A 175 18.13 -22.15 -2.74
N ALA A 176 17.85 -22.18 -4.04
CA ALA A 176 16.49 -22.39 -4.56
C ALA A 176 15.85 -23.68 -3.98
N ALA A 177 16.64 -24.74 -3.89
CA ALA A 177 16.22 -26.03 -3.32
C ALA A 177 15.88 -25.96 -1.82
N ALA A 178 16.40 -24.98 -1.08
CA ALA A 178 16.15 -24.80 0.35
C ALA A 178 14.94 -23.89 0.64
N LEU A 179 14.41 -23.17 -0.35
CA LEU A 179 13.29 -22.23 -0.17
C LEU A 179 12.09 -22.80 0.59
N PRO A 180 11.61 -24.03 0.32
CA PRO A 180 10.50 -24.60 1.09
C PRO A 180 10.78 -24.67 2.60
N ALA A 181 12.01 -25.00 3.00
CA ALA A 181 12.39 -25.08 4.40
C ALA A 181 12.47 -23.68 5.06
N PHE A 182 13.04 -22.69 4.36
CA PHE A 182 13.10 -21.31 4.84
C PHE A 182 11.69 -20.71 5.02
N LEU A 183 10.81 -20.89 4.03
CA LEU A 183 9.43 -20.38 4.08
C LEU A 183 8.58 -21.12 5.13
N ALA A 184 8.77 -22.43 5.30
CA ALA A 184 8.11 -23.18 6.37
C ALA A 184 8.52 -22.68 7.75
N ARG A 185 9.83 -22.44 7.96
CA ARG A 185 10.34 -21.85 9.21
C ARG A 185 9.77 -20.44 9.43
N TRP A 186 9.79 -19.59 8.41
CA TRP A 186 9.19 -18.25 8.44
C TRP A 186 7.72 -18.31 8.88
N SER A 187 6.91 -19.13 8.22
CA SER A 187 5.48 -19.27 8.50
C SER A 187 5.23 -19.83 9.91
N SER A 188 5.99 -20.84 10.32
CA SER A 188 5.86 -21.45 11.66
C SER A 188 6.08 -20.46 12.80
N VAL A 189 7.01 -19.52 12.65
CA VAL A 189 7.32 -18.53 13.68
C VAL A 189 6.24 -17.46 13.75
N TYR A 190 5.88 -16.85 12.61
CA TYR A 190 4.97 -15.71 12.62
C TYR A 190 3.50 -16.10 12.81
N SER A 191 3.08 -17.30 12.36
CA SER A 191 1.71 -17.79 12.55
C SER A 191 1.37 -18.12 14.01
N GLY A 192 2.37 -18.44 14.84
CA GLY A 192 2.21 -18.83 16.24
C GLY A 192 2.19 -17.68 17.24
N LEU A 193 2.29 -16.42 16.79
CA LEU A 193 2.45 -15.27 17.68
C LEU A 193 1.12 -14.80 18.28
N ARG A 194 1.19 -14.35 19.54
CA ARG A 194 0.06 -13.71 20.22
C ARG A 194 -0.39 -12.45 19.47
N ARG A 195 -1.70 -12.20 19.47
CA ARG A 195 -2.30 -10.97 18.94
C ARG A 195 -1.86 -9.74 19.74
N GLY A 196 -1.93 -8.56 19.11
CA GLY A 196 -1.59 -7.28 19.73
C GLY A 196 -0.27 -6.70 19.23
N GLU A 197 0.45 -6.00 20.10
CA GLU A 197 1.68 -5.25 19.79
C GLU A 197 2.76 -6.11 19.13
N LEU A 198 2.86 -7.38 19.53
CA LEU A 198 3.83 -8.31 18.98
C LEU A 198 3.60 -8.60 17.50
N GLN A 199 2.35 -8.55 17.01
CA GLN A 199 2.06 -8.78 15.59
C GLN A 199 2.58 -7.66 14.69
N LEU A 200 2.68 -6.42 15.19
CA LEU A 200 3.28 -5.32 14.45
C LEU A 200 4.80 -5.47 14.33
N VAL A 201 5.45 -5.89 15.42
CA VAL A 201 6.87 -6.24 15.42
C VAL A 201 7.13 -7.41 14.46
N ALA A 202 6.28 -8.43 14.51
CA ALA A 202 6.31 -9.57 13.62
C ALA A 202 6.12 -9.20 12.16
N MET A 203 5.17 -8.32 11.84
CA MET A 203 4.94 -7.82 10.47
C MET A 203 6.19 -7.17 9.90
N ALA A 204 6.81 -6.27 10.66
CA ALA A 204 8.04 -5.63 10.21
C ALA A 204 9.18 -6.65 10.05
N ALA A 205 9.40 -7.53 11.02
CA ALA A 205 10.45 -8.56 10.92
C ALA A 205 10.21 -9.51 9.74
N ALA A 206 8.97 -9.97 9.56
CA ALA A 206 8.57 -10.87 8.49
C ALA A 206 8.77 -10.25 7.11
N HIS A 207 8.49 -8.95 6.95
CA HIS A 207 8.79 -8.21 5.73
C HIS A 207 10.27 -8.32 5.37
N GLN A 208 11.16 -7.99 6.30
CA GLN A 208 12.60 -8.02 6.03
C GLN A 208 13.07 -9.45 5.75
N ARG A 209 12.56 -10.44 6.49
CA ARG A 209 12.96 -11.84 6.29
C ARG A 209 12.44 -12.40 4.96
N LEU A 210 11.25 -11.99 4.49
CA LEU A 210 10.79 -12.32 3.12
C LEU A 210 11.67 -11.66 2.05
N ALA A 211 12.08 -10.41 2.25
CA ALA A 211 12.95 -9.71 1.32
C ALA A 211 14.33 -10.39 1.20
N TRP A 212 14.86 -10.89 2.33
CA TRP A 212 16.11 -11.66 2.41
C TRP A 212 16.00 -13.07 1.81
N ILE A 213 14.90 -13.80 2.07
CA ILE A 213 14.65 -15.13 1.48
C ILE A 213 14.53 -15.03 -0.05
N HIS A 214 13.88 -13.97 -0.53
CA HIS A 214 13.70 -13.67 -1.96
C HIS A 214 13.12 -14.87 -2.75
N PRO A 215 11.91 -15.34 -2.40
CA PRO A 215 11.38 -16.62 -2.88
C PRO A 215 11.01 -16.68 -4.38
N PHE A 216 10.77 -15.55 -5.03
CA PHE A 216 10.32 -15.47 -6.42
C PHE A 216 11.44 -14.99 -7.36
N ALA A 217 11.28 -15.24 -8.66
CA ALA A 217 12.23 -14.76 -9.67
C ALA A 217 12.13 -13.24 -9.91
N ASP A 218 10.97 -12.64 -9.69
CA ASP A 218 10.72 -11.20 -9.66
C ASP A 218 9.56 -10.90 -8.69
N GLY A 219 9.38 -9.65 -8.29
CA GLY A 219 8.21 -9.19 -7.53
C GLY A 219 8.30 -9.35 -6.01
N ASN A 220 9.42 -9.82 -5.48
CA ASN A 220 9.61 -10.04 -4.03
C ASN A 220 9.29 -8.81 -3.18
N GLY A 221 9.75 -7.61 -3.59
CA GLY A 221 9.46 -6.37 -2.87
C GLY A 221 7.97 -6.01 -2.87
N ARG A 222 7.30 -6.17 -4.02
CA ARG A 222 5.85 -5.94 -4.16
C ARG A 222 5.05 -6.89 -3.27
N VAL A 223 5.41 -8.18 -3.27
CA VAL A 223 4.77 -9.19 -2.42
C VAL A 223 4.99 -8.89 -0.93
N ALA A 224 6.21 -8.55 -0.50
CA ALA A 224 6.49 -8.23 0.90
C ALA A 224 5.70 -6.99 1.39
N ARG A 225 5.57 -5.95 0.56
CA ARG A 225 4.76 -4.75 0.87
C ARG A 225 3.27 -5.05 0.92
N LEU A 226 2.73 -5.83 -0.02
CA LEU A 226 1.33 -6.25 0.00
C LEU A 226 1.02 -7.16 1.18
N HIS A 227 1.93 -8.08 1.52
CA HIS A 227 1.79 -8.93 2.71
C HIS A 227 1.79 -8.11 4.01
N SER A 228 2.67 -7.10 4.10
CA SER A 228 2.69 -6.16 5.23
C SER A 228 1.37 -5.38 5.35
N HIS A 229 0.85 -4.91 4.21
CA HIS A 229 -0.44 -4.20 4.17
C HIS A 229 -1.60 -5.14 4.56
N LEU A 230 -1.58 -6.38 4.09
CA LEU A 230 -2.52 -7.43 4.48
C LEU A 230 -2.53 -7.66 5.99
N VAL A 231 -1.36 -7.82 6.62
CA VAL A 231 -1.27 -8.04 8.07
C VAL A 231 -1.87 -6.85 8.83
N LEU A 232 -1.50 -5.62 8.47
CA LEU A 232 -2.04 -4.41 9.09
C LEU A 232 -3.57 -4.29 8.92
N GLY A 233 -4.09 -4.66 7.75
CA GLY A 233 -5.52 -4.67 7.48
C GLY A 233 -6.28 -5.76 8.23
N HIS A 234 -5.71 -6.97 8.31
CA HIS A 234 -6.26 -8.08 9.10
C HIS A 234 -6.31 -7.74 10.60
N MET A 235 -5.37 -6.92 11.08
CA MET A 235 -5.39 -6.37 12.45
C MET A 235 -6.43 -5.24 12.64
N GLY A 236 -7.14 -4.80 11.59
CA GLY A 236 -8.12 -3.71 11.64
C GLY A 236 -7.50 -2.30 11.69
N LEU A 237 -6.19 -2.19 11.47
CA LEU A 237 -5.46 -0.93 11.69
C LEU A 237 -5.52 -0.01 10.47
N THR A 238 -5.50 -0.55 9.25
CA THR A 238 -5.51 0.30 8.05
C THR A 238 -6.90 0.80 7.71
N ASN A 239 -7.89 -0.10 7.79
CA ASN A 239 -9.21 0.05 7.20
C ASN A 239 -9.12 0.73 5.82
N GLY A 240 -8.13 0.38 4.97
CA GLY A 240 -7.86 0.96 3.64
C GLY A 240 -7.72 2.49 3.57
N LEU A 241 -7.44 3.17 4.69
CA LEU A 241 -7.23 4.63 4.73
C LEU A 241 -5.76 5.03 4.77
N TRP A 242 -4.87 4.11 5.11
CA TRP A 242 -3.43 4.38 5.14
C TRP A 242 -2.66 3.08 4.89
N SER A 243 -1.40 3.23 4.46
CA SER A 243 -0.43 2.15 4.32
C SER A 243 0.98 2.72 4.53
N PRO A 244 2.00 1.90 4.82
CA PRO A 244 3.37 2.37 4.90
C PRO A 244 4.03 2.61 3.53
N LEU A 245 3.40 2.22 2.41
CA LEU A 245 4.02 2.17 1.08
C LEU A 245 4.49 3.55 0.61
N ARG A 246 3.67 4.58 0.81
CA ARG A 246 4.03 5.97 0.52
C ARG A 246 5.25 6.41 1.33
N GLY A 247 5.25 6.11 2.63
CA GLY A 247 6.37 6.43 3.52
C GLY A 247 7.66 5.76 3.04
N PHE A 248 7.61 4.45 2.78
CA PHE A 248 8.75 3.70 2.25
C PHE A 248 9.32 4.29 0.96
N ALA A 249 8.47 4.68 0.01
CA ALA A 249 8.94 5.27 -1.24
C ALA A 249 9.51 6.69 -1.08
N ARG A 250 8.94 7.50 -0.17
CA ARG A 250 9.46 8.84 0.12
C ARG A 250 10.80 8.80 0.85
N THR A 251 11.03 7.76 1.65
CA THR A 251 12.29 7.53 2.37
C THR A 251 13.05 6.33 1.79
N HIS A 252 13.02 6.15 0.46
CA HIS A 252 13.54 4.93 -0.18
C HIS A 252 15.02 4.64 0.14
N GLU A 253 15.87 5.67 0.27
CA GLU A 253 17.27 5.49 0.67
C GLU A 253 17.38 4.90 2.08
N VAL A 254 16.58 5.41 3.02
CA VAL A 254 16.53 4.93 4.41
C VAL A 254 15.92 3.53 4.47
N TYR A 255 14.90 3.25 3.65
CA TYR A 255 14.29 1.94 3.51
C TYR A 255 15.32 0.88 3.12
N TYR A 256 16.05 1.11 2.02
CA TYR A 256 17.07 0.17 1.55
C TYR A 256 18.27 0.10 2.48
N ALA A 257 18.68 1.21 3.08
CA ALA A 257 19.77 1.21 4.06
C ALA A 257 19.44 0.36 5.29
N ASN A 258 18.21 0.43 5.81
CA ASN A 258 17.80 -0.40 6.94
C ASN A 258 17.61 -1.88 6.56
N LEU A 259 17.09 -2.20 5.36
CA LEU A 259 17.06 -3.58 4.87
C LEU A 259 18.47 -4.16 4.81
N ALA A 260 19.39 -3.47 4.12
CA ALA A 260 20.77 -3.91 3.99
C ALA A 260 21.45 -4.05 5.36
N ALA A 261 21.23 -3.10 6.27
CA ALA A 261 21.78 -3.16 7.62
C ALA A 261 21.21 -4.30 8.47
N ALA A 262 20.02 -4.81 8.17
CA ALA A 262 19.41 -5.98 8.82
C ALA A 262 19.83 -7.32 8.20
N ASP A 263 20.43 -7.28 7.01
CA ASP A 263 21.02 -8.42 6.31
C ASP A 263 22.47 -8.70 6.74
N GLU A 264 23.09 -7.77 7.46
CA GLU A 264 24.48 -7.91 7.90
C GLU A 264 24.65 -9.08 8.89
N PRO A 265 25.82 -9.75 8.89
CA PRO A 265 26.11 -10.79 9.86
C PRO A 265 26.06 -10.26 11.30
N ARG A 266 25.80 -11.16 12.24
CA ARG A 266 25.82 -10.88 13.68
C ARG A 266 27.14 -10.21 14.10
N ALA A 267 27.03 -9.03 14.72
CA ALA A 267 28.17 -8.25 15.19
C ALA A 267 28.61 -8.64 16.62
N GLY A 268 29.15 -9.85 16.76
CA GLY A 268 29.67 -10.37 18.04
C GLY A 268 28.58 -10.79 19.04
N ASP A 269 28.99 -11.10 20.28
CA ASP A 269 28.12 -11.76 21.27
C ASP A 269 27.02 -10.86 21.85
N LEU A 270 27.15 -9.54 21.74
CA LEU A 270 26.15 -8.57 22.21
C LEU A 270 25.03 -8.33 21.18
N ASP A 271 25.16 -8.87 19.97
CA ASP A 271 24.23 -8.65 18.87
C ASP A 271 23.24 -9.81 18.68
N GLY A 272 22.79 -10.36 19.80
CA GLY A 272 21.78 -11.41 19.84
C GLY A 272 22.30 -12.80 19.42
N ARG A 273 21.36 -13.65 18.97
CA ARG A 273 21.62 -15.02 18.52
C ARG A 273 21.17 -15.20 17.08
N GLY A 274 21.77 -16.19 16.40
CA GLY A 274 21.54 -16.42 14.98
C GLY A 274 22.69 -15.90 14.13
N ASN A 275 22.47 -15.89 12.83
CA ASN A 275 23.48 -15.55 11.84
C ASN A 275 23.43 -14.07 11.42
N LEU A 276 22.24 -13.46 11.43
CA LEU A 276 22.01 -12.07 11.07
C LEU A 276 22.00 -11.17 12.32
N THR A 277 22.28 -9.89 12.12
CA THR A 277 22.29 -8.89 13.21
C THR A 277 20.90 -8.70 13.84
N GLU A 278 20.82 -8.87 15.16
CA GLU A 278 19.61 -8.53 15.91
C GLU A 278 19.41 -7.01 15.98
N SER A 279 20.48 -6.25 16.17
CA SER A 279 20.42 -4.78 16.27
C SER A 279 20.02 -4.15 14.95
N GLY A 280 20.46 -4.70 13.81
CA GLY A 280 19.95 -4.29 12.50
C GLY A 280 18.47 -4.58 12.32
N LEU A 281 18.00 -5.76 12.75
CA LEU A 281 16.58 -6.10 12.74
C LEU A 281 15.75 -5.12 13.60
N ILE A 282 16.22 -4.78 14.80
CA ILE A 282 15.56 -3.80 15.68
C ILE A 282 15.47 -2.43 15.01
N ARG A 283 16.55 -1.94 14.39
CA ARG A 283 16.54 -0.66 13.66
C ARG A 283 15.54 -0.68 12.50
N TRP A 284 15.48 -1.79 11.75
CA TRP A 284 14.49 -1.98 10.70
C TRP A 284 13.06 -1.91 11.24
N ILE A 285 12.75 -2.65 12.32
CA ILE A 285 11.41 -2.65 12.92
C ILE A 285 11.05 -1.25 13.42
N ASP A 286 11.97 -0.58 14.11
CA ASP A 286 11.77 0.78 14.62
C ASP A 286 11.46 1.78 13.49
N TYR A 287 12.20 1.69 12.38
CA TYR A 287 11.94 2.46 11.17
C TYR A 287 10.54 2.18 10.59
N VAL A 288 10.16 0.91 10.43
CA VAL A 288 8.84 0.54 9.90
C VAL A 288 7.71 1.07 10.79
N LEU A 289 7.81 0.89 12.11
CA LEU A 289 6.82 1.40 13.06
C LEU A 289 6.75 2.93 13.02
N GLY A 290 7.89 3.61 12.90
CA GLY A 290 7.95 5.06 12.72
C GLY A 290 7.26 5.54 11.46
N VAL A 291 7.50 4.88 10.32
CA VAL A 291 6.80 5.18 9.06
C VAL A 291 5.31 4.96 9.21
N CYS A 292 4.87 3.86 9.81
CA CYS A 292 3.44 3.61 10.04
C CYS A 292 2.79 4.71 10.89
N ILE A 293 3.42 5.12 12.00
CA ILE A 293 2.91 6.19 12.86
C ILE A 293 2.80 7.51 12.10
N ASP A 294 3.84 7.88 11.33
CA ASP A 294 3.84 9.09 10.50
C ASP A 294 2.70 9.07 9.46
N GLN A 295 2.50 7.95 8.77
CA GLN A 295 1.41 7.84 7.78
C GLN A 295 0.02 7.88 8.43
N VAL A 296 -0.17 7.30 9.62
CA VAL A 296 -1.43 7.42 10.36
C VAL A 296 -1.68 8.87 10.76
N ASP A 297 -0.70 9.54 11.37
CA ASP A 297 -0.85 10.94 11.81
C ASP A 297 -1.13 11.88 10.62
N PHE A 298 -0.44 11.65 9.49
CA PHE A 298 -0.69 12.38 8.26
C PHE A 298 -2.14 12.22 7.77
N MET A 299 -2.63 10.98 7.70
CA MET A 299 -4.01 10.71 7.28
C MET A 299 -5.04 11.22 8.28
N SER A 300 -4.79 11.11 9.59
CA SER A 300 -5.64 11.71 10.62
C SER A 300 -5.75 13.23 10.47
N GLY A 301 -4.65 13.92 10.17
CA GLY A 301 -4.66 15.36 9.90
C GLY A 301 -5.47 15.72 8.66
N LEU A 302 -5.27 14.98 7.56
CA LEU A 302 -6.02 15.15 6.33
C LEU A 302 -7.52 14.86 6.52
N LEU A 303 -7.89 13.87 7.32
CA LEU A 303 -9.29 13.49 7.50
C LEU A 303 -10.01 14.27 8.63
N SER A 304 -9.34 15.25 9.24
CA SER A 304 -9.95 16.12 10.24
C SER A 304 -11.16 16.88 9.67
N LEU A 305 -12.29 16.86 10.39
CA LEU A 305 -13.55 17.48 9.95
C LEU A 305 -13.40 18.98 9.64
N GLY A 306 -12.71 19.72 10.51
CA GLY A 306 -12.46 21.15 10.34
C GLY A 306 -11.57 21.43 9.13
N GLY A 307 -10.40 20.78 9.08
CA GLY A 307 -9.46 20.97 7.98
C GLY A 307 -10.04 20.58 6.62
N MET A 308 -10.83 19.51 6.54
CA MET A 308 -11.50 19.12 5.30
C MET A 308 -12.52 20.16 4.83
N LYS A 309 -13.27 20.79 5.75
CA LYS A 309 -14.23 21.84 5.40
C LYS A 309 -13.53 23.03 4.73
N ASP A 310 -12.43 23.50 5.31
CA ASP A 310 -11.68 24.64 4.78
C ASP A 310 -11.10 24.33 3.39
N ARG A 311 -10.59 23.10 3.23
CA ARG A 311 -10.06 22.62 1.94
C ARG A 311 -11.15 22.43 0.88
N MET A 312 -12.34 21.97 1.27
CA MET A 312 -13.52 21.92 0.39
C MET A 312 -13.95 23.32 -0.04
N ALA A 313 -13.93 24.29 0.87
CA ALA A 313 -14.26 25.69 0.56
C ALA A 313 -13.29 26.27 -0.46
N ALA A 314 -11.99 26.03 -0.30
CA ALA A 314 -10.97 26.44 -1.26
C ALA A 314 -11.16 25.79 -2.64
N CYS A 315 -11.48 24.49 -2.67
CA CYS A 315 -11.80 23.77 -3.91
C CYS A 315 -13.00 24.40 -4.64
N LEU A 316 -14.10 24.63 -3.93
CA LEU A 316 -15.30 25.23 -4.51
C LEU A 316 -15.06 26.67 -4.99
N ALA A 317 -14.30 27.46 -4.24
CA ALA A 317 -13.94 28.81 -4.66
C ALA A 317 -13.11 28.81 -5.96
N TYR A 318 -12.20 27.85 -6.12
CA TYR A 318 -11.45 27.67 -7.36
C TYR A 318 -12.35 27.22 -8.52
N GLU A 319 -13.24 26.25 -8.28
CA GLU A 319 -14.20 25.78 -9.27
C GLU A 319 -15.14 26.90 -9.75
N GLU A 320 -15.61 27.74 -8.84
CA GLU A 320 -16.53 28.84 -9.13
C GLU A 320 -15.85 30.00 -9.86
N ASN A 321 -14.66 30.40 -9.42
CA ASN A 321 -14.02 31.63 -9.89
C ASN A 321 -12.99 31.42 -11.01
N VAL A 322 -12.42 30.22 -11.13
CA VAL A 322 -11.38 29.90 -12.13
C VAL A 322 -11.93 28.95 -13.18
N VAL A 323 -12.45 27.78 -12.77
CA VAL A 323 -12.94 26.75 -13.71
C VAL A 323 -14.25 27.16 -14.38
N LYS A 324 -15.15 27.82 -13.63
CA LYS A 324 -16.41 28.39 -14.12
C LYS A 324 -17.33 27.41 -14.86
N GLN A 325 -17.36 26.15 -14.42
CA GLN A 325 -18.24 25.11 -15.00
C GLN A 325 -19.55 24.89 -14.23
N GLY A 326 -20.03 25.93 -13.55
CA GLY A 326 -21.34 25.95 -12.88
C GLY A 326 -21.36 25.40 -11.45
N VAL A 327 -20.21 24.94 -10.93
CA VAL A 327 -20.04 24.63 -9.51
C VAL A 327 -19.94 25.93 -8.71
N ARG A 328 -20.69 26.02 -7.63
CA ARG A 328 -20.72 27.17 -6.70
C ARG A 328 -20.40 26.82 -5.25
N ALA A 329 -19.97 27.82 -4.47
CA ALA A 329 -19.60 27.70 -3.06
C ALA A 329 -20.75 27.24 -2.13
N GLU A 330 -22.02 27.44 -2.49
CA GLU A 330 -23.18 27.02 -1.69
C GLU A 330 -23.23 25.49 -1.47
N ALA A 331 -22.52 24.71 -2.28
CA ALA A 331 -22.39 23.26 -2.09
C ALA A 331 -21.54 22.85 -0.87
N LEU A 332 -20.81 23.77 -0.24
CA LEU A 332 -19.88 23.47 0.85
C LEU A 332 -20.55 22.67 1.98
N ARG A 333 -21.72 23.12 2.45
CA ARG A 333 -22.42 22.49 3.57
C ARG A 333 -22.85 21.07 3.22
N ALA A 334 -23.36 20.86 2.00
CA ALA A 334 -23.84 19.56 1.54
C ALA A 334 -22.68 18.57 1.32
N LEU A 335 -21.59 19.01 0.69
CA LEU A 335 -20.39 18.18 0.50
C LEU A 335 -19.71 17.84 1.82
N HIS A 336 -19.56 18.81 2.72
CA HIS A 336 -18.98 18.56 4.04
C HIS A 336 -19.83 17.61 4.87
N TYR A 337 -21.15 17.66 4.75
CA TYR A 337 -22.04 16.68 5.37
C TYR A 337 -21.84 15.27 4.80
N LEU A 338 -21.74 15.11 3.47
CA LEU A 338 -21.46 13.79 2.88
C LEU A 338 -20.12 13.22 3.37
N PHE A 339 -19.09 14.06 3.48
CA PHE A 339 -17.81 13.65 4.06
C PHE A 339 -17.90 13.29 5.55
N ALA A 340 -18.58 14.11 6.36
CA ALA A 340 -18.66 13.92 7.81
C ALA A 340 -19.56 12.75 8.22
N SER A 341 -20.68 12.56 7.50
CA SER A 341 -21.60 11.44 7.72
C SER A 341 -21.14 10.15 7.06
N GLN A 342 -20.25 10.25 6.05
CA GLN A 342 -19.74 9.13 5.25
C GLN A 342 -20.87 8.30 4.61
N ALA A 343 -22.04 8.92 4.43
CA ALA A 343 -23.26 8.31 3.94
C ALA A 343 -23.61 8.83 2.54
N GLU A 344 -24.56 8.15 1.91
CA GLU A 344 -25.18 8.64 0.68
C GLU A 344 -26.45 9.44 1.01
N LEU A 345 -26.73 10.49 0.22
CA LEU A 345 -27.93 11.31 0.33
C LEU A 345 -28.83 11.17 -0.88
N ASP A 346 -30.14 11.22 -0.64
CA ASP A 346 -31.10 11.42 -1.72
C ASP A 346 -30.91 12.80 -2.35
N ARG A 347 -31.15 12.90 -3.66
CA ARG A 347 -30.95 14.14 -4.41
C ARG A 347 -31.79 15.30 -3.89
N ALA A 348 -32.99 15.01 -3.38
CA ALA A 348 -33.88 16.01 -2.79
C ALA A 348 -33.26 16.61 -1.52
N ASP A 349 -32.76 15.77 -0.61
CA ASP A 349 -32.11 16.21 0.62
C ASP A 349 -30.84 17.00 0.34
N PHE A 350 -30.00 16.50 -0.59
CA PHE A 350 -28.80 17.23 -0.99
C PHE A 350 -29.16 18.61 -1.57
N LYS A 351 -30.17 18.71 -2.44
CA LYS A 351 -30.63 19.98 -3.01
C LYS A 351 -31.17 20.94 -1.95
N ALA A 352 -31.92 20.45 -0.97
CA ALA A 352 -32.42 21.25 0.14
C ALA A 352 -31.29 21.89 0.96
N MET A 353 -30.17 21.17 1.14
CA MET A 353 -28.99 21.67 1.85
C MET A 353 -28.24 22.79 1.12
N LEU A 354 -28.43 22.94 -0.20
CA LEU A 354 -27.78 23.99 -1.00
C LEU A 354 -28.35 25.38 -0.72
N GLY A 355 -29.59 25.48 -0.22
CA GLY A 355 -30.27 26.78 -0.03
C GLY A 355 -30.55 27.53 -1.34
N LEU A 356 -30.53 26.81 -2.48
CA LEU A 356 -30.78 27.35 -3.82
C LEU A 356 -32.21 27.05 -4.28
N GLY A 357 -32.75 27.87 -5.19
CA GLY A 357 -34.01 27.55 -5.87
C GLY A 357 -33.88 26.30 -6.75
N GLU A 358 -34.98 25.54 -6.94
CA GLU A 358 -34.99 24.18 -7.53
C GLU A 358 -34.22 24.06 -8.85
N ARG A 359 -34.37 25.05 -9.76
CA ARG A 359 -33.65 25.07 -11.04
C ARG A 359 -32.13 25.17 -10.85
N LEU A 360 -31.68 26.04 -9.96
CA LEU A 360 -30.26 26.22 -9.65
C LEU A 360 -29.71 25.01 -8.89
N ALA A 361 -30.47 24.47 -7.94
CA ALA A 361 -30.08 23.30 -7.16
C ALA A 361 -29.86 22.08 -8.08
N THR A 362 -30.76 21.86 -9.04
CA THR A 362 -30.60 20.80 -10.06
C THR A 362 -29.38 21.04 -10.96
N ALA A 363 -29.16 22.28 -11.41
CA ALA A 363 -27.96 22.62 -12.19
C ALA A 363 -26.66 22.41 -11.41
N GLN A 364 -26.63 22.76 -10.12
CA GLN A 364 -25.49 22.57 -9.23
C GLN A 364 -25.15 21.08 -9.07
N VAL A 365 -26.15 20.22 -8.82
CA VAL A 365 -25.93 18.76 -8.74
C VAL A 365 -25.35 18.22 -10.03
N SER A 366 -25.89 18.62 -11.19
CA SER A 366 -25.36 18.20 -12.49
C SER A 366 -23.92 18.66 -12.71
N ALA A 367 -23.57 19.89 -12.32
CA ALA A 367 -22.22 20.41 -12.41
C ALA A 367 -21.25 19.65 -11.49
N LEU A 368 -21.63 19.39 -10.24
CA LEU A 368 -20.83 18.63 -9.28
C LEU A 368 -20.59 17.18 -9.74
N LEU A 369 -21.61 16.51 -10.30
CA LEU A 369 -21.47 15.17 -10.90
C LEU A 369 -20.55 15.20 -12.12
N LYS A 370 -20.72 16.18 -13.02
CA LYS A 370 -19.86 16.34 -14.20
C LYS A 370 -18.39 16.59 -13.81
N ARG A 371 -18.16 17.33 -12.73
CA ARG A 371 -16.82 17.56 -12.16
C ARG A 371 -16.34 16.40 -11.27
N GLY A 372 -17.17 15.38 -11.01
CA GLY A 372 -16.81 14.24 -10.16
C GLY A 372 -16.66 14.57 -8.67
N LEU A 373 -17.05 15.77 -8.23
CA LEU A 373 -17.10 16.14 -6.80
C LEU A 373 -18.26 15.45 -6.07
N LEU A 374 -19.24 14.97 -6.86
CA LEU A 374 -20.24 14.01 -6.46
C LEU A 374 -20.14 12.76 -7.35
N GLU A 375 -20.55 11.63 -6.81
CA GLU A 375 -20.74 10.38 -7.54
C GLU A 375 -22.14 9.82 -7.30
N SER A 376 -22.59 8.96 -8.22
CA SER A 376 -23.86 8.24 -8.13
C SER A 376 -23.79 6.99 -9.00
N ASP A 377 -24.34 5.88 -8.53
CA ASP A 377 -24.32 4.60 -9.28
C ASP A 377 -25.33 4.56 -10.44
N SER A 378 -26.28 5.51 -10.47
CA SER A 378 -27.23 5.63 -11.58
C SER A 378 -27.66 7.08 -11.79
N PRO A 379 -28.25 7.42 -12.95
CA PRO A 379 -28.73 8.78 -13.23
C PRO A 379 -29.70 9.34 -12.18
N HIS A 380 -30.42 8.46 -11.49
CA HIS A 380 -31.40 8.81 -10.45
C HIS A 380 -31.02 8.31 -9.06
N GLY A 381 -29.82 7.75 -8.91
CA GLY A 381 -29.34 7.18 -7.65
C GLY A 381 -29.03 8.24 -6.60
N LYS A 382 -28.70 7.74 -5.41
CA LYS A 382 -28.20 8.55 -4.30
C LYS A 382 -26.86 9.19 -4.66
N LEU A 383 -26.57 10.28 -3.98
CA LEU A 383 -25.35 11.06 -4.13
C LEU A 383 -24.39 10.73 -3.00
N ARG A 384 -23.13 10.50 -3.36
CA ARG A 384 -22.04 10.39 -2.40
C ARG A 384 -20.92 11.37 -2.75
N TRP A 385 -20.05 11.60 -1.78
CA TRP A 385 -18.88 12.46 -1.98
C TRP A 385 -17.91 11.81 -2.96
N GLY A 386 -17.53 12.54 -4.00
CA GLY A 386 -16.56 12.12 -4.99
C GLY A 386 -15.17 12.71 -4.72
N VAL A 387 -14.13 11.97 -5.11
CA VAL A 387 -12.73 12.36 -4.94
C VAL A 387 -12.02 12.33 -6.30
N PRO A 388 -12.28 13.31 -7.19
CA PRO A 388 -11.67 13.34 -8.50
C PRO A 388 -10.21 13.81 -8.40
N GLN A 389 -9.36 13.37 -9.33
CA GLN A 389 -7.91 13.62 -9.26
C GLN A 389 -7.55 15.12 -9.16
N HIS A 390 -8.22 15.99 -9.93
CA HIS A 390 -7.95 17.43 -9.89
C HIS A 390 -8.27 18.09 -8.53
N ALA A 391 -9.15 17.47 -7.73
CA ALA A 391 -9.51 17.95 -6.40
C ALA A 391 -8.51 17.48 -5.32
N LEU A 392 -7.62 16.51 -5.60
CA LEU A 392 -6.66 15.99 -4.62
C LEU A 392 -5.78 17.10 -4.04
N ARG A 393 -5.32 18.05 -4.87
CA ARG A 393 -4.51 19.20 -4.40
C ARG A 393 -5.20 20.03 -3.31
N PHE A 394 -6.52 20.02 -3.29
CA PHE A 394 -7.33 20.72 -2.30
C PHE A 394 -7.71 19.76 -1.17
N TYR A 395 -8.39 18.66 -1.47
CA TYR A 395 -8.91 17.75 -0.45
C TYR A 395 -7.81 17.07 0.36
N PHE A 396 -6.69 16.73 -0.27
CA PHE A 396 -5.62 15.91 0.31
C PHE A 396 -4.23 16.43 -0.10
N PRO A 397 -3.87 17.67 0.26
CA PRO A 397 -2.61 18.26 -0.16
C PRO A 397 -1.43 17.42 0.31
N SER A 398 -0.43 17.28 -0.55
CA SER A 398 0.77 16.48 -0.33
C SER A 398 0.54 14.97 -0.19
N LEU A 399 -0.70 14.47 -0.35
CA LEU A 399 -0.97 13.04 -0.31
C LEU A 399 -0.29 12.35 -1.49
N TRP A 400 -0.51 12.90 -2.69
CA TRP A 400 0.08 12.39 -3.92
C TRP A 400 0.57 13.55 -4.81
N PRO A 401 1.72 14.18 -4.45
CA PRO A 401 2.23 15.37 -5.15
C PRO A 401 2.40 15.17 -6.66
N GLU A 402 2.79 13.96 -7.07
CA GLU A 402 2.95 13.62 -8.48
C GLU A 402 1.62 13.68 -9.26
N ALA A 403 0.48 13.46 -8.60
CA ALA A 403 -0.84 13.60 -9.20
C ALA A 403 -1.30 15.06 -9.22
N GLU A 404 -0.92 15.83 -8.20
CA GLU A 404 -1.23 17.26 -8.08
C GLU A 404 -0.53 18.10 -9.16
N ALA A 405 0.70 17.75 -9.51
CA ALA A 405 1.49 18.46 -10.53
C ALA A 405 0.96 18.32 -11.96
N GLN A 406 0.07 17.34 -12.21
CA GLN A 406 -0.45 17.00 -13.54
C GLN A 406 -1.91 17.43 -13.74
N GLY A 407 -2.59 17.84 -12.66
CA GLY A 407 -4.02 18.10 -12.65
C GLY A 407 -4.40 19.53 -12.95
#